data_AF-F6FX53-F1
#
_entry.id   AF-F6FX53-F1
#
_cell.length_a   1.000
_cell.length_b   1.000
_cell.length_c   1.000
_cell.angle_alpha   90.00
_cell.angle_beta   90.00
_cell.angle_gamma   90.00
#
_symmetry.space_group_name_H-M   'P 1'
#
loop_
_entity.id
_entity.type
_entity.pdbx_description
1 polymer ?
#
loop_
_entity_poly.entity_id
_entity_poly.type
_entity_poly.pdbx_seq_one_letter_code
_entity_poly.pdbx_strand_id
1 'polypeptide(L)'
;MALLPRLRALIRRPFSASTVGARRPTVGRRRGDTVQEDALRAMLIDDPNDERAFHALAEIVRRRAQESPNPEDPLSAPSDEIEKQRAADLAVWSLAEELAAHPRGWRPLLELGRLSLGDDPEGAVRRLATAAERDPEGRALAEGLTILRDAGMPVEALGLGVGHWRAREHTPEVGRQLVLAALEADRAFEARQHLESLSLHPDQAAVAPVRAELERAIADAEQASPK
;
A
#
# COMPACT_ATOMS: atom_id res chain seq x y z
N MET A 1 25.31 34.57 -30.76
CA MET A 1 24.10 35.12 -30.10
C MET A 1 22.91 34.20 -30.32
N ALA A 2 22.79 33.08 -29.56
CA ALA A 2 21.67 32.13 -29.72
C ALA A 2 21.32 31.37 -28.42
N LEU A 3 21.51 32.01 -27.25
CA LEU A 3 21.22 31.39 -25.95
C LEU A 3 19.75 31.57 -25.50
N LEU A 4 19.11 32.67 -25.91
CA LEU A 4 17.74 33.01 -25.52
C LEU A 4 16.62 32.12 -26.15
N PRO A 5 16.71 31.64 -27.41
CA PRO A 5 15.67 30.78 -27.96
C PRO A 5 15.66 29.36 -27.37
N ARG A 6 16.82 28.84 -26.95
CA ARG A 6 16.92 27.50 -26.32
C ARG A 6 16.36 27.46 -24.90
N LEU A 7 16.47 28.56 -24.15
CA LEU A 7 15.83 28.72 -22.83
C LEU A 7 14.30 28.79 -22.93
N ARG A 8 13.75 29.45 -23.95
CA ARG A 8 12.29 29.48 -24.19
C ARG A 8 11.71 28.13 -24.61
N ALA A 9 12.50 27.27 -25.23
CA ALA A 9 12.08 25.90 -25.59
C ALA A 9 11.97 24.97 -24.37
N LEU A 10 12.79 25.19 -23.33
CA LEU A 10 12.71 24.42 -22.08
C LEU A 10 11.48 24.79 -21.22
N ILE A 11 11.03 26.05 -21.28
CA ILE A 11 9.82 26.54 -20.58
C ILE A 11 8.53 26.09 -21.28
N ARG A 12 8.60 25.70 -22.57
CA ARG A 12 7.47 25.25 -23.39
C ARG A 12 7.41 23.74 -23.60
N ARG A 13 8.17 22.95 -22.82
CA ARG A 13 7.89 21.52 -22.77
C ARG A 13 6.54 21.39 -22.07
N PRO A 14 5.45 20.95 -22.72
CA PRO A 14 4.32 20.49 -21.94
C PRO A 14 4.90 19.44 -21.01
N PHE A 15 4.71 19.60 -19.69
CA PHE A 15 4.78 18.45 -18.81
C PHE A 15 3.96 17.39 -19.53
N SER A 16 4.59 16.27 -19.88
CA SER A 16 3.86 15.15 -20.45
C SER A 16 2.81 14.84 -19.41
N ALA A 17 1.57 15.31 -19.62
CA ALA A 17 0.50 15.16 -18.68
C ALA A 17 0.31 13.67 -18.61
N SER A 18 0.83 13.08 -17.54
CA SER A 18 0.65 11.67 -17.28
C SER A 18 -0.86 11.48 -17.26
N THR A 19 -1.40 10.78 -18.26
CA THR A 19 -2.81 10.38 -18.28
C THR A 19 -3.05 9.20 -17.35
N VAL A 20 -2.00 8.72 -16.67
CA VAL A 20 -2.08 7.74 -15.59
C VAL A 20 -2.91 8.34 -14.46
N GLY A 21 -4.01 7.69 -14.09
CA GLY A 21 -4.96 8.20 -13.09
C GLY A 21 -6.14 9.01 -13.67
N ALA A 22 -6.05 9.43 -14.95
CA ALA A 22 -7.13 10.13 -15.61
C ALA A 22 -8.23 9.16 -16.03
N ARG A 23 -9.47 9.47 -15.63
CA ARG A 23 -10.65 8.65 -15.91
C ARG A 23 -10.78 8.34 -17.41
N ARG A 24 -10.97 7.06 -17.76
CA ARG A 24 -11.33 6.67 -19.13
C ARG A 24 -12.72 7.24 -19.52
N PRO A 25 -12.90 7.78 -20.73
CA PRO A 25 -14.20 8.24 -21.20
C PRO A 25 -15.21 7.08 -21.17
N THR A 26 -16.36 7.28 -20.53
CA THR A 26 -17.46 6.29 -20.50
C THR A 26 -18.75 6.93 -21.01
N VAL A 27 -19.55 6.16 -21.75
CA VAL A 27 -20.77 6.61 -22.44
C VAL A 27 -22.00 6.68 -21.51
N GLY A 28 -21.81 6.37 -20.21
CA GLY A 28 -22.88 6.34 -19.20
C GLY A 28 -23.31 7.73 -18.69
N ARG A 29 -24.53 7.79 -18.13
CA ARG A 29 -25.11 9.00 -17.52
C ARG A 29 -24.19 9.53 -16.41
N ARG A 30 -23.82 10.81 -16.49
CA ARG A 30 -23.05 11.51 -15.43
C ARG A 30 -23.87 11.53 -14.14
N ARG A 31 -23.37 10.90 -13.08
CA ARG A 31 -23.98 10.88 -11.73
C ARG A 31 -23.36 11.96 -10.84
N GLY A 32 -24.03 12.33 -9.75
CA GLY A 32 -23.63 13.47 -8.88
C GLY A 32 -22.20 13.41 -8.35
N ASP A 33 -21.64 12.20 -8.16
CA ASP A 33 -20.31 12.00 -7.60
C ASP A 33 -19.16 12.28 -8.60
N THR A 34 -19.45 12.57 -9.87
CA THR A 34 -18.39 12.70 -10.89
C THR A 34 -17.41 13.84 -10.60
N VAL A 35 -17.88 14.95 -10.04
CA VAL A 35 -17.01 16.09 -9.70
C VAL A 35 -16.09 15.75 -8.53
N GLN A 36 -16.60 15.02 -7.53
CA GLN A 36 -15.82 14.57 -6.39
C GLN A 36 -14.77 13.53 -6.81
N GLU A 37 -15.14 12.57 -7.66
CA GLU A 37 -14.20 11.59 -8.23
C GLU A 37 -13.08 12.28 -9.02
N ASP A 38 -13.42 13.23 -9.90
CA ASP A 38 -12.42 13.93 -10.72
C ASP A 38 -11.45 14.75 -9.84
N ALA A 39 -11.93 15.36 -8.75
CA ALA A 39 -11.08 16.07 -7.79
C ALA A 39 -10.12 15.12 -7.05
N LEU A 40 -10.59 13.96 -6.59
CA LEU A 40 -9.76 12.95 -5.92
C LEU A 40 -8.70 12.39 -6.88
N ARG A 41 -9.08 12.14 -8.14
CA ARG A 41 -8.13 11.71 -9.18
C ARG A 41 -7.07 12.77 -9.46
N ALA A 42 -7.44 14.05 -9.49
CA ALA A 42 -6.47 15.14 -9.63
C ALA A 42 -5.48 15.17 -8.46
N MET A 43 -5.95 15.00 -7.21
CA MET A 43 -5.07 14.89 -6.04
C MET A 43 -4.11 13.71 -6.16
N LEU A 44 -4.57 12.56 -6.62
CA LEU A 44 -3.75 11.35 -6.76
C LEU A 44 -2.78 11.37 -7.95
N ILE A 45 -3.01 12.25 -8.93
CA ILE A 45 -2.04 12.55 -9.97
C ILE A 45 -0.85 13.32 -9.38
N ASP A 46 -1.13 14.27 -8.47
CA ASP A 46 -0.10 15.08 -7.84
C ASP A 46 0.65 14.31 -6.74
N ASP A 47 -0.09 13.57 -5.90
CA ASP A 47 0.44 12.67 -4.89
C ASP A 47 -0.28 11.31 -4.93
N PRO A 48 0.28 10.29 -5.61
CA PRO A 48 -0.33 8.97 -5.70
C PRO A 48 -0.36 8.23 -4.35
N ASN A 49 0.27 8.78 -3.31
CA ASN A 49 0.35 8.21 -1.97
C ASN A 49 -0.50 8.98 -0.95
N ASP A 50 -1.34 9.94 -1.38
CA ASP A 50 -2.33 10.55 -0.51
C ASP A 50 -3.36 9.49 -0.08
N GLU A 51 -3.15 8.97 1.12
CA GLU A 51 -3.97 7.94 1.77
C GLU A 51 -5.44 8.32 1.83
N ARG A 52 -5.74 9.59 2.16
CA ARG A 52 -7.12 10.05 2.32
C ARG A 52 -7.81 10.12 0.98
N ALA A 53 -7.13 10.64 -0.04
CA ALA A 53 -7.65 10.71 -1.39
C ALA A 53 -7.85 9.31 -1.98
N PHE A 54 -6.89 8.41 -1.79
CA PHE A 54 -6.98 7.03 -2.27
C PHE A 54 -8.17 6.30 -1.65
N HIS A 55 -8.32 6.34 -0.32
CA HIS A 55 -9.45 5.70 0.36
C HIS A 55 -10.79 6.29 -0.05
N ALA A 56 -10.91 7.62 -0.12
CA ALA A 56 -12.14 8.26 -0.54
C ALA A 56 -12.54 7.84 -1.98
N LEU A 57 -11.56 7.73 -2.88
CA LEU A 57 -11.80 7.29 -4.25
C LEU A 57 -12.16 5.79 -4.31
N ALA A 58 -11.46 4.96 -3.55
CA ALA A 58 -11.73 3.53 -3.41
C ALA A 58 -13.17 3.27 -2.93
N GLU A 59 -13.66 4.03 -1.95
CA GLU A 59 -15.03 3.91 -1.46
C GLU A 59 -16.08 4.32 -2.49
N ILE A 60 -15.81 5.35 -3.30
CA ILE A 60 -16.72 5.74 -4.40
C ILE A 60 -16.82 4.62 -5.44
N VAL A 61 -15.69 4.02 -5.86
CA VAL A 61 -15.72 2.94 -6.86
C VAL A 61 -16.29 1.64 -6.29
N ARG A 62 -16.06 1.36 -5.01
CA ARG A 62 -16.64 0.23 -4.27
C ARG A 62 -18.16 0.30 -4.24
N ARG A 63 -18.71 1.42 -3.75
CA ARG A 63 -20.16 1.66 -3.71
C ARG A 63 -20.78 1.50 -5.09
N ARG A 64 -20.14 2.07 -6.12
CA ARG A 64 -20.61 1.98 -7.50
C ARG A 64 -20.63 0.54 -8.02
N ALA A 65 -19.64 -0.28 -7.67
CA ALA A 65 -19.57 -1.67 -8.12
C ALA A 65 -20.62 -2.57 -7.43
N GLN A 66 -21.05 -2.20 -6.23
CA GLN A 66 -22.11 -2.91 -5.50
C GLN A 66 -23.52 -2.53 -5.96
N GLU A 67 -23.68 -1.39 -6.65
CA GLU A 67 -24.96 -0.96 -7.20
C GLU A 67 -25.36 -1.82 -8.41
N SER A 68 -26.55 -2.43 -8.35
CA SER A 68 -27.07 -3.25 -9.45
C SER A 68 -27.24 -2.42 -10.74
N PRO A 69 -26.75 -2.91 -11.89
CA PRO A 69 -26.77 -2.15 -13.15
C PRO A 69 -28.19 -1.91 -13.69
N ASN A 70 -29.18 -2.71 -13.28
CA ASN A 70 -30.60 -2.50 -13.59
C ASN A 70 -31.48 -2.92 -12.40
N PRO A 71 -31.88 -1.99 -11.51
CA PRO A 71 -32.83 -2.31 -10.44
C PRO A 71 -34.26 -2.57 -10.97
N GLU A 72 -34.55 -2.20 -12.21
CA GLU A 72 -35.87 -2.32 -12.85
C GLU A 72 -36.01 -3.52 -13.79
N ASP A 73 -34.97 -4.35 -13.95
CA ASP A 73 -35.04 -5.53 -14.82
C ASP A 73 -35.61 -6.75 -14.05
N PRO A 74 -36.84 -7.19 -14.32
CA PRO A 74 -37.46 -8.31 -13.62
C PRO A 74 -36.82 -9.67 -13.96
N LEU A 75 -35.91 -9.73 -14.95
CA LEU A 75 -35.14 -10.92 -15.30
C LEU A 75 -33.74 -10.94 -14.68
N SER A 76 -33.32 -9.87 -14.02
CA SER A 76 -32.05 -9.83 -13.31
C SER A 76 -32.16 -10.64 -11.99
N ALA A 77 -31.29 -11.64 -11.84
CA ALA A 77 -31.20 -12.37 -10.58
C ALA A 77 -30.75 -11.42 -9.46
N PRO A 78 -31.30 -11.53 -8.24
CA PRO A 78 -30.79 -10.78 -7.11
C PRO A 78 -29.33 -11.17 -6.87
N SER A 79 -28.42 -10.19 -6.96
CA SER A 79 -27.00 -10.45 -6.71
C SER A 79 -26.79 -10.80 -5.23
N ASP A 80 -26.12 -11.91 -4.98
CA ASP A 80 -25.73 -12.33 -3.63
C ASP A 80 -24.64 -11.40 -3.07
N GLU A 81 -24.57 -11.25 -1.75
CA GLU A 81 -23.61 -10.38 -1.07
C GLU A 81 -22.15 -10.73 -1.42
N ILE A 82 -21.86 -12.01 -1.66
CA ILE A 82 -20.54 -12.48 -2.10
C ILE A 82 -20.17 -11.90 -3.48
N GLU A 83 -21.12 -11.85 -4.41
CA GLU A 83 -20.89 -11.31 -5.75
C GLU A 83 -20.69 -9.80 -5.71
N LYS A 84 -21.49 -9.09 -4.89
CA LYS A 84 -21.31 -7.65 -4.66
C LYS A 84 -19.94 -7.35 -4.07
N GLN A 85 -19.49 -8.15 -3.11
CA GLN A 85 -18.17 -7.98 -2.50
C GLN A 85 -17.05 -8.22 -3.53
N ARG A 86 -17.14 -9.27 -4.33
CA ARG A 86 -16.18 -9.52 -5.43
C ARG A 86 -16.17 -8.39 -6.46
N ALA A 87 -17.32 -7.86 -6.84
CA ALA A 87 -17.41 -6.73 -7.76
C ALA A 87 -16.75 -5.47 -7.17
N ALA A 88 -16.98 -5.20 -5.88
CA ALA A 88 -16.31 -4.16 -5.12
C ALA A 88 -14.78 -4.31 -5.12
N ASP A 89 -14.28 -5.49 -4.78
CA ASP A 89 -12.84 -5.76 -4.71
C ASP A 89 -12.19 -5.66 -6.09
N LEU A 90 -12.84 -6.16 -7.14
CA LEU A 90 -12.39 -6.01 -8.53
C LEU A 90 -12.34 -4.54 -8.97
N ALA A 91 -13.29 -3.72 -8.55
CA ALA A 91 -13.30 -2.29 -8.87
C ALA A 91 -12.15 -1.54 -8.18
N VAL A 92 -11.89 -1.84 -6.90
CA VAL A 92 -10.76 -1.27 -6.16
C VAL A 92 -9.44 -1.77 -6.75
N TRP A 93 -9.35 -3.05 -7.11
CA TRP A 93 -8.18 -3.61 -7.77
C TRP A 93 -7.87 -2.90 -9.09
N SER A 94 -8.88 -2.71 -9.94
CA SER A 94 -8.70 -2.00 -11.21
C SER A 94 -8.27 -0.54 -11.02
N LEU A 95 -8.77 0.15 -9.99
CA LEU A 95 -8.34 1.51 -9.63
C LEU A 95 -6.88 1.50 -9.16
N ALA A 96 -6.52 0.56 -8.30
CA ALA A 96 -5.18 0.46 -7.76
C ALA A 96 -4.15 0.12 -8.85
N GLU A 97 -4.49 -0.74 -9.82
CA GLU A 97 -3.64 -0.99 -11.00
C GLU A 97 -3.41 0.27 -11.84
N GLU A 98 -4.46 1.04 -12.09
CA GLU A 98 -4.37 2.29 -12.83
C GLU A 98 -3.38 3.25 -12.15
N LEU A 99 -3.46 3.40 -10.83
CA LEU A 99 -2.63 4.30 -10.06
C LEU A 99 -1.22 3.75 -9.79
N ALA A 100 -1.04 2.43 -9.74
CA ALA A 100 0.26 1.77 -9.57
C ALA A 100 1.20 1.97 -10.76
N ALA A 101 0.66 2.31 -11.94
CA ALA A 101 1.46 2.73 -13.08
C ALA A 101 2.21 4.06 -12.83
N HIS A 102 1.82 4.84 -11.82
CA HIS A 102 2.56 6.03 -11.44
C HIS A 102 3.91 5.64 -10.80
N PRO A 103 5.06 6.12 -11.29
CA PRO A 103 6.39 5.66 -10.83
C PRO A 103 6.68 5.84 -9.33
N ARG A 104 6.02 6.83 -8.70
CA ARG A 104 6.13 7.12 -7.26
C ARG A 104 5.03 6.51 -6.41
N GLY A 105 4.03 5.86 -7.04
CA GLY A 105 2.88 5.29 -6.33
C GLY A 105 3.28 3.99 -5.64
N TRP A 106 3.46 4.02 -4.33
CA TRP A 106 3.62 2.83 -3.50
C TRP A 106 2.30 2.47 -2.81
N ARG A 107 1.45 3.43 -2.46
CA ARG A 107 0.16 3.16 -1.81
C ARG A 107 -0.79 2.29 -2.66
N PRO A 108 -0.95 2.51 -3.97
CA PRO A 108 -1.75 1.62 -4.81
C PRO A 108 -1.18 0.19 -4.87
N LEU A 109 0.15 0.03 -4.78
CA LEU A 109 0.78 -1.30 -4.75
C LEU A 109 0.50 -2.04 -3.44
N LEU A 110 0.40 -1.34 -2.30
CA LEU A 110 -0.01 -1.94 -1.04
C LEU A 110 -1.44 -2.47 -1.13
N GLU A 111 -2.35 -1.70 -1.72
CA GLU A 111 -3.74 -2.13 -1.92
C GLU A 111 -3.84 -3.33 -2.87
N LEU A 112 -3.10 -3.32 -3.99
CA LEU A 112 -3.03 -4.50 -4.87
C LEU A 112 -2.45 -5.71 -4.14
N GLY A 113 -1.40 -5.52 -3.34
CA GLY A 113 -0.83 -6.58 -2.52
C GLY A 113 -1.89 -7.20 -1.60
N ARG A 114 -2.60 -6.36 -0.83
CA ARG A 114 -3.67 -6.76 0.08
C ARG A 114 -4.78 -7.55 -0.61
N LEU A 115 -5.26 -7.06 -1.77
CA LEU A 115 -6.32 -7.73 -2.53
C LEU A 115 -5.86 -9.04 -3.19
N SER A 116 -4.57 -9.19 -3.47
CA SER A 116 -4.01 -10.39 -4.08
C SER A 116 -3.68 -11.52 -3.10
N LEU A 117 -3.70 -11.29 -1.78
CA LEU A 117 -3.26 -12.30 -0.81
C LEU A 117 -4.00 -13.64 -0.90
N GLY A 118 -5.31 -13.63 -1.20
CA GLY A 118 -6.11 -14.85 -1.27
C GLY A 118 -5.87 -15.69 -2.52
N ASP A 119 -5.59 -15.04 -3.66
CA ASP A 119 -5.57 -15.69 -4.98
C ASP A 119 -4.16 -15.80 -5.58
N ASP A 120 -3.26 -14.87 -5.23
CA ASP A 120 -1.87 -14.78 -5.72
C ASP A 120 -0.93 -14.27 -4.61
N PRO A 121 -0.64 -15.08 -3.58
CA PRO A 121 0.21 -14.67 -2.46
C PRO A 121 1.63 -14.27 -2.90
N GLU A 122 2.22 -14.99 -3.85
CA GLU A 122 3.55 -14.65 -4.38
C GLU A 122 3.56 -13.31 -5.11
N GLY A 123 2.53 -13.05 -5.94
CA GLY A 123 2.40 -11.77 -6.60
C GLY A 123 2.00 -10.65 -5.66
N ALA A 124 1.31 -10.93 -4.55
CA ALA A 124 1.12 -9.97 -3.48
C ALA A 124 2.47 -9.54 -2.90
N VAL A 125 3.33 -10.50 -2.51
CA VAL A 125 4.68 -10.20 -1.99
C VAL A 125 5.52 -9.40 -2.99
N ARG A 126 5.51 -9.75 -4.29
CA ARG A 126 6.23 -8.97 -5.33
C ARG A 126 5.76 -7.52 -5.42
N ARG A 127 4.45 -7.28 -5.30
CA ARG A 127 3.87 -5.91 -5.32
C ARG A 127 4.28 -5.13 -4.07
N LEU A 128 4.26 -5.78 -2.90
CA LEU A 128 4.71 -5.18 -1.64
C LEU A 128 6.21 -4.85 -1.66
N ALA A 129 7.05 -5.71 -2.23
CA ALA A 129 8.47 -5.43 -2.46
C ALA A 129 8.66 -4.20 -3.36
N THR A 130 7.90 -4.12 -4.46
CA THR A 130 7.92 -2.95 -5.34
C THR A 130 7.46 -1.68 -4.62
N ALA A 131 6.48 -1.78 -3.72
CA ALA A 131 6.02 -0.66 -2.90
C ALA A 131 7.13 -0.17 -1.95
N ALA A 132 7.81 -1.10 -1.28
CA ALA A 132 8.95 -0.80 -0.39
C ALA A 132 10.10 -0.12 -1.14
N GLU A 133 10.41 -0.53 -2.37
CA GLU A 133 11.45 0.09 -3.20
C GLU A 133 11.12 1.53 -3.63
N ARG A 134 9.82 1.86 -3.76
CA ARG A 134 9.34 3.19 -4.15
C ARG A 134 9.26 4.18 -2.99
N ASP A 135 9.37 3.71 -1.75
CA ASP A 135 9.29 4.54 -0.55
C ASP A 135 10.59 4.53 0.27
N PRO A 136 11.46 5.55 0.12
CA PRO A 136 12.75 5.60 0.79
C PRO A 136 12.65 5.78 2.32
N GLU A 137 11.49 6.19 2.84
CA GLU A 137 11.26 6.35 4.28
C GLU A 137 10.86 5.03 4.96
N GLY A 138 10.50 4.01 4.16
CA GLY A 138 10.12 2.69 4.66
C GLY A 138 8.71 2.60 5.27
N ARG A 139 7.84 3.62 5.10
CA ARG A 139 6.41 3.52 5.47
C ARG A 139 5.71 2.41 4.69
N ALA A 140 5.95 2.31 3.39
CA ALA A 140 5.38 1.26 2.55
C ALA A 140 5.84 -0.13 2.99
N LEU A 141 7.11 -0.24 3.42
CA LEU A 141 7.63 -1.49 3.96
C LEU A 141 6.93 -1.83 5.29
N ALA A 142 6.82 -0.90 6.23
CA ALA A 142 6.13 -1.14 7.50
C ALA A 142 4.66 -1.57 7.31
N GLU A 143 3.93 -0.90 6.41
CA GLU A 143 2.54 -1.25 6.09
C GLU A 143 2.46 -2.61 5.37
N GLY A 144 3.37 -2.89 4.43
CA GLY A 144 3.47 -4.20 3.77
C GLY A 144 3.77 -5.36 4.73
N LEU A 145 4.63 -5.15 5.73
CA LEU A 145 4.87 -6.12 6.79
C LEU A 145 3.61 -6.37 7.63
N THR A 146 2.88 -5.30 7.96
CA THR A 146 1.62 -5.40 8.70
C THR A 146 0.58 -6.20 7.91
N ILE A 147 0.43 -5.91 6.61
CA ILE A 147 -0.48 -6.63 5.71
C ILE A 147 -0.20 -8.14 5.71
N LEU A 148 1.08 -8.53 5.60
CA LEU A 148 1.47 -9.94 5.59
C LEU A 148 1.26 -10.61 6.95
N ARG A 149 1.60 -9.93 8.05
CA ARG A 149 1.40 -10.44 9.41
C ARG A 149 -0.09 -10.65 9.72
N ASP A 150 -0.93 -9.66 9.43
CA ASP A 150 -2.38 -9.74 9.64
C ASP A 150 -3.04 -10.84 8.80
N ALA A 151 -2.42 -11.21 7.68
CA ALA A 151 -2.83 -12.34 6.84
C ALA A 151 -2.34 -13.71 7.33
N GLY A 152 -1.63 -13.77 8.46
CA GLY A 152 -1.05 -15.01 8.97
C GLY A 152 0.17 -15.49 8.18
N MET A 153 0.88 -14.57 7.50
CA MET A 153 2.06 -14.82 6.68
C MET A 153 3.34 -14.20 7.28
N PRO A 154 3.72 -14.52 8.54
CA PRO A 154 4.83 -13.87 9.21
C PRO A 154 6.20 -14.24 8.60
N VAL A 155 6.32 -15.41 7.98
CA VAL A 155 7.57 -15.83 7.30
C VAL A 155 7.82 -15.00 6.04
N GLU A 156 6.79 -14.72 5.26
CA GLU A 156 6.85 -13.85 4.09
C GLU A 156 7.10 -12.40 4.51
N ALA A 157 6.49 -11.94 5.61
CA ALA A 157 6.78 -10.64 6.20
C ALA A 157 8.27 -10.53 6.57
N LEU A 158 8.82 -11.52 7.26
CA LEU A 158 10.26 -11.57 7.56
C LEU A 158 11.12 -11.50 6.31
N GLY A 159 10.83 -12.31 5.30
CA GLY A 159 11.57 -12.32 4.04
C GLY A 159 11.58 -10.95 3.34
N LEU A 160 10.41 -10.32 3.26
CA LEU A 160 10.27 -8.96 2.71
C LEU A 160 11.07 -7.94 3.52
N GLY A 161 10.94 -7.98 4.85
CA GLY A 161 11.58 -7.01 5.73
C GLY A 161 13.11 -7.14 5.74
N VAL A 162 13.66 -8.35 5.82
CA VAL A 162 15.11 -8.59 5.74
C VAL A 162 15.69 -8.13 4.39
N GLY A 163 14.95 -8.32 3.29
CA GLY A 163 15.42 -7.92 1.96
C GLY A 163 15.46 -6.42 1.72
N HIS A 164 14.61 -5.64 2.40
CA HIS A 164 14.40 -4.23 2.08
C HIS A 164 14.66 -3.25 3.25
N TRP A 165 14.79 -3.72 4.49
CA TRP A 165 14.96 -2.84 5.64
C TRP A 165 16.35 -2.21 5.71
N ARG A 166 16.38 -0.89 5.94
CA ARG A 166 17.59 -0.11 6.18
C ARG A 166 17.47 0.62 7.51
N ALA A 167 18.00 0.03 8.58
CA ALA A 167 17.82 0.51 9.95
C ALA A 167 18.26 1.97 10.22
N ARG A 168 19.15 2.53 9.40
CA ARG A 168 19.63 3.92 9.53
C ARG A 168 18.78 4.94 8.76
N GLU A 169 18.00 4.47 7.78
CA GLU A 169 17.25 5.31 6.82
C GLU A 169 15.75 5.23 7.07
N HIS A 170 15.23 4.04 7.32
CA HIS A 170 13.80 3.80 7.48
C HIS A 170 13.32 4.13 8.88
N THR A 171 12.03 4.46 8.99
CA THR A 171 11.39 4.70 10.28
C THR A 171 11.53 3.52 11.25
N PRO A 172 11.57 3.76 12.58
CA PRO A 172 11.61 2.69 13.58
C PRO A 172 10.45 1.68 13.48
N GLU A 173 9.32 2.09 12.89
CA GLU A 173 8.16 1.22 12.71
C GLU A 173 8.48 0.00 11.84
N VAL A 174 9.37 0.12 10.84
CA VAL A 174 9.79 -1.06 10.05
C VAL A 174 10.44 -2.11 10.95
N GLY A 175 11.35 -1.68 11.84
CA GLY A 175 12.01 -2.58 12.77
C GLY A 175 11.01 -3.17 13.77
N ARG A 176 10.03 -2.38 14.23
CA ARG A 176 8.91 -2.89 15.06
C ARG A 176 8.19 -4.04 14.38
N GLN A 177 7.73 -3.81 13.15
CA GLN A 177 7.00 -4.81 12.38
C GLN A 177 7.84 -6.06 12.08
N LEU A 178 9.15 -5.89 11.83
CA LEU A 178 10.05 -7.00 11.57
C LEU A 178 10.29 -7.86 12.82
N VAL A 179 10.49 -7.25 13.99
CA VAL A 179 10.62 -7.99 15.25
C VAL A 179 9.34 -8.75 15.56
N LEU A 180 8.17 -8.13 15.36
CA LEU A 180 6.90 -8.80 15.58
C LEU A 180 6.66 -9.96 14.60
N ALA A 181 7.02 -9.80 13.31
CA ALA A 181 7.00 -10.90 12.34
C ALA A 181 7.93 -12.06 12.77
N ALA A 182 9.10 -11.75 13.35
CA ALA A 182 10.01 -12.77 13.88
C ALA A 182 9.38 -13.56 15.03
N LEU A 183 8.71 -12.88 15.95
CA LEU A 183 8.01 -13.52 17.07
C LEU A 183 6.86 -14.40 16.60
N GLU A 184 6.05 -13.92 15.65
CA GLU A 184 4.93 -14.68 15.08
C GLU A 184 5.37 -15.89 14.24
N ALA A 185 6.60 -15.89 13.74
CA ALA A 185 7.21 -17.02 13.07
C ALA A 185 7.98 -17.96 14.02
N ASP A 186 7.84 -17.79 15.35
CA ASP A 186 8.55 -18.54 16.40
C ASP A 186 10.08 -18.41 16.33
N ARG A 187 10.58 -17.25 15.89
CA ARG A 187 12.01 -16.95 15.70
C ARG A 187 12.53 -15.92 16.70
N ALA A 188 12.42 -16.22 17.99
CA ALA A 188 12.83 -15.31 19.07
C ALA A 188 14.29 -14.84 18.99
N PHE A 189 15.20 -15.67 18.47
CA PHE A 189 16.59 -15.28 18.24
C PHE A 189 16.74 -14.22 17.15
N GLU A 190 16.07 -14.39 16.00
CA GLU A 190 16.06 -13.38 14.92
C GLU A 190 15.39 -12.08 15.40
N ALA A 191 14.32 -12.19 16.19
CA ALA A 191 13.63 -11.05 16.80
C ALA A 191 14.59 -10.18 17.63
N ARG A 192 15.48 -10.78 18.43
CA ARG A 192 16.52 -10.05 19.17
C ARG A 192 17.52 -9.36 18.26
N GLN A 193 18.00 -10.04 17.22
CA GLN A 193 18.96 -9.45 16.28
C GLN A 193 18.38 -8.22 15.57
N HIS A 194 17.11 -8.29 15.19
CA HIS A 194 16.40 -7.15 14.60
C HIS A 194 16.19 -6.02 15.61
N LEU A 195 15.86 -6.35 16.87
CA LEU A 195 15.77 -5.36 17.95
C LEU A 195 17.11 -4.65 18.20
N GLU A 196 18.23 -5.38 18.21
CA GLU A 196 19.56 -4.78 18.33
C GLU A 196 19.86 -3.85 17.14
N SER A 197 19.46 -4.23 15.94
CA SER A 197 19.65 -3.42 14.73
C SER A 197 18.93 -2.06 14.79
N LEU A 198 17.84 -1.93 15.56
CA LEU A 198 17.18 -0.64 15.79
C LEU A 198 18.08 0.38 16.48
N SER A 199 19.11 -0.04 17.23
CA SER A 199 20.07 0.89 17.86
C SER A 199 20.91 1.65 16.84
N LEU A 200 20.95 1.21 15.57
CA LEU A 200 21.66 1.90 14.50
C LEU A 200 20.92 3.13 13.98
N HIS A 201 19.63 3.28 14.30
CA HIS A 201 18.82 4.41 13.84
C HIS A 201 19.31 5.73 14.48
N PRO A 202 19.41 6.84 13.75
CA PRO A 202 19.95 8.10 14.30
C PRO A 202 19.05 8.74 15.36
N ASP A 203 17.72 8.62 15.22
CA ASP A 203 16.76 9.14 16.18
C ASP A 203 16.49 8.10 17.29
N GLN A 204 17.29 8.17 18.35
CA GLN A 204 17.15 7.29 19.51
C GLN A 204 15.92 7.62 20.36
N ALA A 205 15.40 8.85 20.29
CA ALA A 205 14.20 9.24 21.02
C ALA A 205 12.95 8.57 20.42
N ALA A 206 12.88 8.46 19.09
CA ALA A 206 11.83 7.71 18.40
C ALA A 206 11.95 6.19 18.62
N VAL A 207 13.17 5.65 18.74
CA VAL A 207 13.42 4.21 18.97
C VAL A 207 13.08 3.78 20.40
N ALA A 208 13.34 4.60 21.41
CA ALA A 208 13.18 4.23 22.82
C ALA A 208 11.81 3.61 23.18
N PRO A 209 10.65 4.18 22.83
CA PRO A 209 9.35 3.57 23.15
C PRO A 209 9.14 2.24 22.41
N VAL A 210 9.52 2.18 21.13
CA VAL A 210 9.43 0.96 20.30
C VAL A 210 10.27 -0.15 20.92
N ARG A 211 11.50 0.16 21.31
CA ARG A 211 12.42 -0.81 21.93
C ARG A 211 11.85 -1.37 23.22
N ALA A 212 11.32 -0.53 24.11
CA ALA A 212 10.74 -0.97 25.38
C ALA A 212 9.47 -1.82 25.22
N GLU A 213 8.71 -1.60 24.15
CA GLU A 213 7.59 -2.49 23.77
C GLU A 213 8.13 -3.87 23.33
N LEU A 214 9.08 -3.89 22.41
CA LEU A 214 9.60 -5.11 21.80
C LEU A 214 10.40 -5.98 22.77
N GLU A 215 11.16 -5.37 23.69
CA GLU A 215 11.88 -6.09 24.75
C GLU A 215 10.93 -6.92 25.61
N ARG A 216 9.73 -6.38 25.92
CA ARG A 216 8.70 -7.11 26.66
C ARG A 216 8.12 -8.24 25.81
N ALA A 217 7.77 -7.96 24.57
CA ALA A 217 7.21 -8.97 23.66
C ALA A 217 8.15 -10.17 23.44
N ILE A 218 9.46 -9.91 23.30
CA ILE A 218 10.48 -10.96 23.19
C ILE A 218 10.56 -11.77 24.50
N ALA A 219 10.62 -11.09 25.65
CA ALA A 219 10.71 -11.78 26.94
C ALA A 219 9.49 -12.69 27.20
N ASP A 220 8.30 -12.26 26.80
CA ASP A 220 7.07 -13.05 26.93
C ASP A 220 7.10 -14.28 26.01
N ALA A 221 7.51 -14.12 24.75
CA ALA A 221 7.62 -15.21 23.78
C ALA A 221 8.62 -16.29 24.20
N GLU A 222 9.73 -15.89 24.84
CA GLU A 222 10.73 -16.83 25.34
C GLU A 222 10.30 -17.60 26.57
N GLN A 223 9.43 -17.03 27.40
CA GLN A 223 8.84 -17.74 28.53
C GLN A 223 7.76 -18.72 28.06
N ALA A 224 7.06 -18.40 26.97
CA ALA A 224 6.01 -19.23 26.39
C ALA A 224 6.56 -20.45 25.62
N SER A 225 7.77 -20.38 25.07
CA SER A 225 8.44 -21.50 24.42
C SER A 225 9.09 -22.43 25.45
N PRO A 226 8.54 -23.63 25.74
CA PRO A 226 9.22 -24.59 26.61
C PRO A 226 10.51 -25.10 25.95
N LYS A 227 11.58 -25.16 26.73
CA LYS A 227 12.87 -25.76 26.31
C LYS A 227 12.75 -27.23 25.97
#